data_AF-A0A852SXC7-F1
#
_entry.id   AF-A0A852SXC7-F1
#
_cell.length_a   1.000
_cell.length_b   1.000
_cell.length_c   1.000
_cell.angle_alpha   90.00
_cell.angle_beta   90.00
_cell.angle_gamma   90.00
#
_symmetry.space_group_name_H-M   'P 1'
#
loop_
_entity.id
_entity.type
_entity.pdbx_description
1 polymer ?
#
loop_
_entity_poly.entity_id
_entity_poly.type
_entity_poly.pdbx_seq_one_letter_code
_entity_poly.pdbx_strand_id
1 'polypeptide(L)'
;MTAKVGVVFVSHSSQIAAGMVQLAGQMAGSVRLVAAGGTDDDGIGTSFTKVMSAVSEADSGDGVVVISDLGSALLTAETVLDMLDDEQRSRVRVVDVPFVEGGVAAAVAAESGGGLDEVVAAAEGAVDAWAGREGSTAASAEAAAEPAAEPASAGPYEREVLVRNPEGLHARPAAEFVKLANTFPVKVTVNGKDAKSLLGIMSLGLTAGSTARIASDDPDGRAAVDALADLVDTGFGEV
;
A
#
# COMPACT_ATOMS: atom_id res chain seq x y z
N MET A 1 3.52 4.40 -21.67
CA MET A 1 3.29 4.20 -20.23
C MET A 1 2.65 5.46 -19.72
N THR A 2 1.53 5.36 -19.01
CA THR A 2 0.94 6.49 -18.28
C THR A 2 1.95 6.91 -17.21
N ALA A 3 2.17 8.21 -17.02
CA ALA A 3 2.96 8.68 -15.90
C ALA A 3 2.29 8.25 -14.58
N LYS A 4 3.11 8.07 -13.54
CA LYS A 4 2.69 7.62 -12.20
C LYS A 4 3.55 8.36 -11.18
N VAL A 5 3.03 8.53 -9.97
CA VAL A 5 3.79 9.06 -8.83
C VAL A 5 5.02 8.18 -8.60
N GLY A 6 6.22 8.77 -8.62
CA GLY A 6 7.47 8.06 -8.31
C GLY A 6 7.68 7.92 -6.80
N VAL A 7 8.48 6.94 -6.37
CA VAL A 7 8.83 6.75 -4.95
C VAL A 7 10.34 6.69 -4.78
N VAL A 8 10.86 7.50 -3.87
CA VAL A 8 12.28 7.53 -3.49
C VAL A 8 12.45 6.98 -2.09
N PHE A 9 13.33 5.99 -1.94
CA PHE A 9 13.68 5.39 -0.65
C PHE A 9 15.04 5.92 -0.19
N VAL A 10 15.03 6.78 0.83
CA VAL A 10 16.23 7.37 1.43
C VAL A 10 16.64 6.57 2.66
N SER A 11 17.87 6.07 2.68
CA SER A 11 18.38 5.31 3.82
C SER A 11 19.82 5.64 4.14
N HIS A 12 20.22 5.39 5.38
CA HIS A 12 21.63 5.39 5.76
C HIS A 12 22.43 4.30 5.05
N SER A 13 21.78 3.26 4.54
CA SER A 13 22.42 2.12 3.88
C SER A 13 21.97 2.00 2.43
N SER A 14 22.93 1.95 1.51
CA SER A 14 22.69 1.64 0.10
C SER A 14 21.98 0.31 -0.09
N GLN A 15 22.31 -0.69 0.74
CA GLN A 15 21.69 -2.02 0.69
C GLN A 15 20.24 -2.00 1.15
N ILE A 16 19.89 -1.19 2.16
CA ILE A 16 18.50 -1.07 2.65
C ILE A 16 17.65 -0.36 1.60
N ALA A 17 18.11 0.77 1.06
CA ALA A 17 17.38 1.48 0.01
C ALA A 17 17.20 0.61 -1.26
N ALA A 18 18.25 -0.11 -1.68
CA ALA A 18 18.17 -1.04 -2.82
C ALA A 18 17.23 -2.22 -2.54
N GLY A 19 17.30 -2.80 -1.33
CA GLY A 19 16.39 -3.86 -0.90
C GLY A 19 14.93 -3.40 -0.87
N MET A 20 14.69 -2.14 -0.49
CA MET A 20 13.35 -1.55 -0.52
C MET A 20 12.81 -1.43 -1.94
N VAL A 21 13.62 -0.97 -2.90
CA VAL A 21 13.25 -0.98 -4.33
C VAL A 21 12.92 -2.38 -4.82
N GLN A 22 13.74 -3.38 -4.47
CA GLN A 22 13.51 -4.77 -4.86
C GLN A 22 12.20 -5.33 -4.28
N LEU A 23 11.93 -5.07 -3.01
CA LEU A 23 10.73 -5.52 -2.30
C LEU A 23 9.47 -4.86 -2.88
N ALA A 24 9.44 -3.53 -2.95
CA ALA A 24 8.31 -2.78 -3.50
C ALA A 24 8.08 -3.13 -4.98
N GLY A 25 9.14 -3.36 -5.75
CA GLY A 25 9.07 -3.72 -7.16
C GLY A 25 8.39 -5.07 -7.44
N GLN A 26 8.27 -5.96 -6.45
CA GLN A 26 7.47 -7.19 -6.60
C GLN A 26 5.97 -6.90 -6.74
N MET A 27 5.51 -5.77 -6.23
CA MET A 27 4.10 -5.35 -6.23
C MET A 27 3.85 -4.17 -7.18
N ALA A 28 4.87 -3.34 -7.44
CA ALA A 28 4.77 -2.09 -8.20
C ALA A 28 5.76 -2.07 -9.38
N GLY A 29 5.57 -2.99 -10.33
CA GLY A 29 6.51 -3.21 -11.44
C GLY A 29 6.55 -2.11 -12.50
N SER A 30 5.57 -1.18 -12.52
CA SER A 30 5.53 -0.07 -13.47
C SER A 30 5.82 1.30 -12.86
N VAL A 31 5.95 1.37 -11.52
CA VAL A 31 6.29 2.59 -10.79
C VAL A 31 7.80 2.84 -10.85
N ARG A 32 8.22 4.11 -10.95
CA ARG A 32 9.63 4.49 -10.78
C ARG A 32 10.00 4.45 -9.30
N LEU A 33 10.66 3.37 -8.90
CA LEU A 33 11.17 3.17 -7.55
C LEU A 33 12.68 3.43 -7.55
N VAL A 34 13.13 4.43 -6.80
CA VAL A 34 14.54 4.88 -6.82
C VAL A 34 15.15 4.81 -5.42
N ALA A 35 16.37 4.27 -5.35
CA ALA A 35 17.12 4.13 -4.10
C ALA A 35 18.08 5.30 -3.91
N ALA A 36 18.04 5.93 -2.74
CA ALA A 36 18.98 6.96 -2.30
C ALA A 36 19.59 6.57 -0.95
N GLY A 37 20.49 5.58 -0.97
CA GLY A 37 21.10 5.04 0.23
C GLY A 37 22.61 5.30 0.34
N GLY A 38 23.07 5.57 1.57
CA GLY A 38 24.49 5.74 1.88
C GLY A 38 25.06 7.12 1.57
N THR A 39 26.32 7.32 1.95
CA THR A 39 27.12 8.50 1.57
C THR A 39 27.56 8.45 0.11
N ASP A 40 28.22 9.50 -0.40
CA ASP A 40 28.76 9.53 -1.76
C ASP A 40 29.80 8.42 -2.03
N ASP A 41 30.51 7.98 -0.97
CA ASP A 41 31.47 6.86 -1.02
C ASP A 41 30.83 5.51 -0.63
N ASP A 42 29.50 5.40 -0.68
CA ASP A 42 28.71 4.21 -0.33
C ASP A 42 28.87 3.71 1.11
N GLY A 43 29.34 4.56 2.03
CA GLY A 43 29.38 4.30 3.46
C GLY A 43 28.01 4.49 4.14
N ILE A 44 27.92 4.15 5.44
CA ILE A 44 26.70 4.40 6.23
C ILE A 44 26.53 5.91 6.47
N GLY A 45 25.40 6.45 6.04
CA GLY A 45 25.07 7.87 6.11
C GLY A 45 24.12 8.28 4.98
N THR A 46 23.86 9.56 4.85
CA THR A 46 22.96 10.10 3.81
C THR A 46 23.73 11.08 2.92
N SER A 47 23.42 11.07 1.62
CA SER A 47 24.00 12.00 0.64
C SER A 47 22.91 12.90 0.07
N PHE A 48 23.12 14.21 0.20
CA PHE A 48 22.29 15.22 -0.46
C PHE A 48 22.24 15.00 -1.98
N THR A 49 23.39 14.75 -2.60
CA THR A 49 23.52 14.57 -4.07
C THR A 49 22.75 13.35 -4.56
N LYS A 50 22.82 12.23 -3.83
CA LYS A 50 22.07 11.01 -4.15
C LYS A 50 20.57 11.24 -4.03
N VAL A 51 20.12 11.90 -2.97
CA VAL A 51 18.69 12.19 -2.76
C VAL A 51 18.16 13.13 -3.85
N MET A 52 18.87 14.21 -4.15
CA MET A 52 18.50 15.15 -5.23
C MET A 52 18.42 14.43 -6.59
N SER A 53 19.41 13.60 -6.91
CA SER A 53 19.42 12.83 -8.17
C SER A 53 18.26 11.84 -8.23
N ALA A 54 17.96 11.15 -7.12
CA ALA A 54 16.87 10.19 -7.05
C ALA A 54 15.49 10.84 -7.21
N VAL A 55 15.28 12.02 -6.61
CA VAL A 55 14.05 12.80 -6.81
C VAL A 55 13.88 13.17 -8.28
N SER A 56 14.95 13.66 -8.94
CA SER A 56 14.90 13.97 -10.37
C SER A 56 14.67 12.74 -11.26
N GLU A 57 15.17 11.57 -10.88
CA GLU A 57 14.98 10.33 -11.64
C GLU A 57 13.55 9.78 -11.51
N ALA A 58 12.98 9.89 -10.30
CA ALA A 58 11.63 9.46 -9.97
C ALA A 58 10.56 10.40 -10.57
N ASP A 59 10.83 11.69 -10.70
CA ASP A 59 9.89 12.68 -11.23
C ASP A 59 9.59 12.42 -12.72
N SER A 60 8.33 12.05 -12.99
CA SER A 60 7.80 11.89 -14.35
C SER A 60 6.70 12.88 -14.69
N GLY A 61 6.46 13.88 -13.82
CA GLY A 61 5.42 14.90 -13.96
C GLY A 61 4.22 14.74 -13.02
N ASP A 62 3.92 13.51 -12.57
CA ASP A 62 2.76 13.23 -11.69
C ASP A 62 3.09 13.29 -10.19
N GLY A 63 4.35 13.61 -9.86
CA GLY A 63 4.82 13.81 -8.49
C GLY A 63 5.73 12.69 -7.96
N VAL A 64 6.31 12.95 -6.79
CA VAL A 64 7.27 12.06 -6.12
C VAL A 64 6.99 12.01 -4.62
N VAL A 65 6.97 10.82 -4.04
CA VAL A 65 6.96 10.61 -2.59
C VAL A 65 8.34 10.14 -2.13
N VAL A 66 8.90 10.81 -1.14
CA VAL A 66 10.22 10.53 -0.56
C VAL A 66 10.03 9.99 0.85
N ILE A 67 10.56 8.80 1.11
CA ILE A 67 10.41 8.06 2.37
C ILE A 67 11.78 7.80 2.94
N SER A 68 11.97 8.11 4.22
CA SER A 68 13.27 8.03 4.91
C SER A 68 13.26 6.99 6.02
N ASP A 69 14.42 6.38 6.31
CA ASP A 69 14.53 5.36 7.36
C ASP A 69 14.59 5.92 8.79
N LEU A 70 15.48 6.88 9.02
CA LEU A 70 15.77 7.49 10.31
C LEU A 70 15.77 9.01 10.19
N GLY A 71 15.62 9.70 11.32
CA GLY A 71 15.43 11.16 11.34
C GLY A 71 16.49 11.97 10.59
N SER A 72 17.78 11.60 10.57
CA SER A 72 18.80 12.32 9.79
C SER A 72 18.65 12.16 8.27
N ALA A 73 18.10 11.04 7.81
CA ALA A 73 17.75 10.86 6.40
C ALA A 73 16.56 11.76 6.03
N LEU A 74 15.56 11.85 6.91
CA LEU A 74 14.43 12.75 6.76
C LEU A 74 14.89 14.21 6.64
N LEU A 75 15.74 14.69 7.55
CA LEU A 75 16.30 16.05 7.49
C LEU A 75 17.06 16.31 6.18
N THR A 76 17.77 15.30 5.66
CA THR A 76 18.46 15.41 4.36
C THR A 76 17.46 15.56 3.22
N ALA A 77 16.37 14.78 3.24
CA ALA A 77 15.29 14.86 2.25
C ALA A 77 14.53 16.19 2.30
N GLU A 78 14.24 16.72 3.50
CA GLU A 78 13.65 18.05 3.69
C GLU A 78 14.56 19.16 3.15
N THR A 79 15.87 19.06 3.39
CA THR A 79 16.85 20.02 2.83
C THR A 79 16.84 19.97 1.29
N VAL A 80 16.72 18.78 0.70
CA VAL A 80 16.57 18.65 -0.76
C VAL A 80 15.29 19.31 -1.24
N LEU A 81 14.15 19.06 -0.58
CA LEU A 81 12.85 19.68 -0.89
C LEU A 81 12.90 21.21 -0.84
N ASP A 82 13.61 21.77 0.14
CA ASP A 82 13.81 23.22 0.27
C ASP A 82 14.64 23.80 -0.88
N MET A 83 15.50 23.01 -1.53
CA MET A 83 16.35 23.46 -2.63
C MET A 83 15.73 23.28 -4.02
N LEU A 84 14.60 22.56 -4.14
CA LEU A 84 13.88 22.42 -5.39
C LEU A 84 13.29 23.76 -5.85
N ASP A 85 13.05 23.90 -7.16
CA ASP A 85 12.27 25.03 -7.66
C ASP A 85 10.79 24.91 -7.27
N ASP A 86 10.01 25.98 -7.42
CA ASP A 86 8.60 26.00 -6.99
C ASP A 86 7.73 24.97 -7.73
N GLU A 87 8.08 24.66 -8.98
CA GLU A 87 7.33 23.72 -9.81
C GLU A 87 7.54 22.29 -9.29
N GLN A 88 8.80 21.90 -9.06
CA GLN A 88 9.18 20.62 -8.48
C GLN A 88 8.69 20.50 -7.04
N ARG A 89 8.90 21.53 -6.20
CA ARG A 89 8.47 21.52 -4.79
C ARG A 89 6.97 21.30 -4.64
N SER A 90 6.15 21.79 -5.59
CA SER A 90 4.69 21.58 -5.55
C SER A 90 4.26 20.11 -5.71
N ARG A 91 5.11 19.26 -6.29
CA ARG A 91 4.82 17.87 -6.63
C ARG A 91 5.73 16.84 -5.95
N VAL A 92 6.64 17.26 -5.08
CA VAL A 92 7.48 16.38 -4.27
C VAL A 92 7.01 16.43 -2.82
N ARG A 93 6.74 15.26 -2.21
CA ARG A 93 6.33 15.14 -0.81
C ARG A 93 7.29 14.26 -0.04
N VAL A 94 7.83 14.79 1.05
CA VAL A 94 8.61 14.04 2.02
C VAL A 94 7.66 13.61 3.13
N VAL A 95 7.64 12.31 3.45
CA VAL A 95 6.75 11.74 4.47
C VAL A 95 7.54 11.03 5.56
N ASP A 96 7.09 11.16 6.81
CA ASP A 96 7.67 10.52 7.98
C ASP A 96 6.78 9.33 8.39
N VAL A 97 7.13 8.15 7.88
CA VAL A 97 6.36 6.90 8.01
C VAL A 97 7.30 5.73 8.22
N PRO A 98 6.83 4.59 8.78
CA PRO A 98 7.63 3.36 8.85
C PRO A 98 8.19 3.00 7.47
N PHE A 99 9.52 2.92 7.39
CA PHE A 99 10.25 2.90 6.12
C PHE A 99 9.78 1.81 5.15
N VAL A 100 9.58 0.59 5.66
CA VAL A 100 9.20 -0.55 4.83
C VAL A 100 7.71 -0.53 4.54
N GLU A 101 6.88 -0.38 5.57
CA GLU A 101 5.43 -0.52 5.47
C GLU A 101 4.82 0.65 4.68
N GLY A 102 5.19 1.89 5.05
CA GLY A 102 4.80 3.08 4.31
C GLY A 102 5.35 3.07 2.88
N GLY A 103 6.57 2.55 2.70
CA GLY A 103 7.19 2.37 1.39
C GLY A 103 6.43 1.43 0.46
N VAL A 104 6.02 0.28 0.97
CA VAL A 104 5.20 -0.68 0.20
C VAL A 104 3.81 -0.10 -0.08
N ALA A 105 3.17 0.54 0.91
CA ALA A 105 1.84 1.13 0.74
C ALA A 105 1.84 2.23 -0.33
N ALA A 106 2.83 3.13 -0.31
CA ALA A 106 3.02 4.16 -1.32
C ALA A 106 3.21 3.55 -2.72
N ALA A 107 4.10 2.56 -2.86
CA ALA A 107 4.37 1.92 -4.13
C ALA A 107 3.12 1.25 -4.74
N VAL A 108 2.30 0.58 -3.92
CA VAL A 108 1.07 -0.07 -4.38
C VAL A 108 -0.03 0.93 -4.74
N ALA A 109 -0.17 2.02 -3.98
CA ALA A 109 -1.09 3.10 -4.32
C ALA A 109 -0.70 3.75 -5.67
N ALA A 110 0.60 4.02 -5.87
CA ALA A 110 1.11 4.53 -7.13
C ALA A 110 0.91 3.53 -8.29
N GLU A 111 1.15 2.24 -8.07
CA GLU A 111 0.92 1.19 -9.08
C GLU A 111 -0.55 1.11 -9.47
N SER A 112 -1.46 1.32 -8.53
CA SER A 112 -2.91 1.36 -8.78
C SER A 112 -3.36 2.63 -9.53
N GLY A 113 -2.45 3.60 -9.76
CA GLY A 113 -2.73 4.85 -10.46
C GLY A 113 -3.22 5.98 -9.56
N GLY A 114 -3.01 5.89 -8.24
CA GLY A 114 -3.39 6.93 -7.31
C GLY A 114 -2.60 8.24 -7.52
N GLY A 115 -3.26 9.37 -7.27
CA GLY A 115 -2.63 10.69 -7.31
C GLY A 115 -1.67 10.92 -6.13
N LEU A 116 -0.87 11.99 -6.17
CA LEU A 116 0.15 12.29 -5.14
C LEU A 116 -0.43 12.27 -3.71
N ASP A 117 -1.57 12.92 -3.49
CA ASP A 117 -2.21 12.98 -2.16
C ASP A 117 -2.71 11.60 -1.69
N GLU A 118 -3.21 10.77 -2.60
CA GLU A 118 -3.66 9.40 -2.29
C GLU A 118 -2.49 8.49 -1.94
N VAL A 119 -1.36 8.65 -2.64
CA VAL A 119 -0.12 7.91 -2.36
C VAL A 119 0.45 8.30 -1.00
N VAL A 120 0.45 9.60 -0.66
CA VAL A 120 0.86 10.08 0.67
C VAL A 120 -0.05 9.51 1.75
N ALA A 121 -1.38 9.59 1.58
CA ALA A 121 -2.32 9.06 2.55
C ALA A 121 -2.18 7.54 2.77
N ALA A 122 -1.88 6.78 1.71
CA ALA A 122 -1.60 5.35 1.80
C ALA A 122 -0.33 5.06 2.62
N ALA A 123 0.73 5.85 2.42
CA ALA A 123 1.97 5.74 3.18
C ALA A 123 1.75 6.05 4.67
N GLU A 124 1.03 7.14 4.98
CA GLU A 124 0.72 7.57 6.35
C GLU A 124 -0.17 6.56 7.08
N GLY A 125 -1.17 5.98 6.40
CA GLY A 125 -2.05 4.95 6.96
C GLY A 125 -1.32 3.67 7.39
N ALA A 126 -0.06 3.48 6.97
CA ALA A 126 0.79 2.38 7.44
C ALA A 126 1.10 2.48 8.94
N VAL A 127 1.16 3.70 9.48
CA VAL A 127 1.43 3.96 10.91
C VAL A 127 0.37 3.29 11.78
N ASP A 128 -0.90 3.47 11.44
CA ASP A 128 -2.03 2.92 12.20
C ASP A 128 -2.11 1.40 12.09
N ALA A 129 -1.80 0.84 10.91
CA ALA A 129 -1.74 -0.60 10.71
C ALA A 129 -0.63 -1.26 11.55
N TRP A 130 0.49 -0.55 11.76
CA TRP A 130 1.60 -1.01 12.61
C TRP A 130 1.28 -0.85 14.10
N ALA A 131 0.81 0.33 14.52
CA ALA A 131 0.45 0.63 15.90
C ALA A 131 -0.72 -0.24 16.41
N GLY A 132 -1.66 -0.59 15.53
CA GLY A 132 -2.79 -1.48 15.84
C GLY A 132 -2.40 -2.92 16.21
N ARG A 133 -1.14 -3.34 15.98
CA ARG A 133 -0.66 -4.68 16.34
C ARG A 133 -0.35 -4.82 17.83
N GLU A 134 -0.05 -3.72 18.54
CA GLU A 134 0.22 -3.75 19.99
C GLU A 134 -1.04 -4.00 20.84
N GLY A 135 -2.24 -3.99 20.23
CA GLY A 135 -3.51 -4.29 20.91
C GLY A 135 -4.11 -5.68 20.62
N SER A 136 -3.55 -6.45 19.67
CA SER A 136 -4.17 -7.69 19.19
C SER A 136 -3.49 -8.95 19.72
N THR A 137 -3.36 -9.06 21.04
CA THR A 137 -3.16 -10.35 21.74
C THR A 137 -4.32 -10.62 22.70
N ALA A 138 -5.56 -10.50 22.22
CA ALA A 138 -6.73 -11.10 22.87
C ALA A 138 -7.98 -10.92 21.98
N ALA A 139 -8.32 -11.95 21.21
CA ALA A 139 -9.69 -12.41 20.95
C ALA A 139 -9.71 -13.31 19.71
N SER A 140 -9.19 -14.52 19.87
CA SER A 140 -9.76 -15.65 19.14
C SER A 140 -11.03 -16.06 19.90
N ALA A 141 -12.11 -16.24 19.13
CA ALA A 141 -13.35 -16.96 19.45
C ALA A 141 -14.60 -16.14 19.84
N GLU A 142 -15.64 -16.41 19.04
CA GLU A 142 -17.09 -16.42 19.29
C GLU A 142 -17.92 -15.13 19.11
N ALA A 143 -18.69 -15.10 18.01
CA ALA A 143 -20.15 -15.12 18.12
C ALA A 143 -20.80 -15.56 16.78
N ALA A 144 -21.62 -16.61 16.86
CA ALA A 144 -22.58 -17.03 15.84
C ALA A 144 -24.00 -16.65 16.29
N ALA A 145 -24.88 -16.21 15.37
CA ALA A 145 -26.34 -16.47 15.37
C ALA A 145 -27.05 -15.89 14.13
N GLU A 146 -27.89 -16.72 13.47
CA GLU A 146 -28.89 -16.43 12.41
C GLU A 146 -30.32 -16.16 13.01
N PRO A 147 -31.45 -16.08 12.26
CA PRO A 147 -31.83 -15.24 11.09
C PRO A 147 -33.22 -14.51 11.27
N ALA A 148 -33.59 -13.58 10.37
CA ALA A 148 -35.00 -13.22 10.09
C ALA A 148 -35.17 -12.45 8.75
N ALA A 149 -36.30 -12.66 8.05
CA ALA A 149 -36.55 -12.27 6.65
C ALA A 149 -37.52 -11.07 6.45
N GLU A 150 -37.16 -10.22 5.46
CA GLU A 150 -37.92 -9.37 4.46
C GLU A 150 -38.91 -8.24 4.88
N PRO A 151 -39.11 -7.16 4.04
CA PRO A 151 -38.79 -7.01 2.61
C PRO A 151 -37.95 -5.78 2.15
N ALA A 152 -37.27 -5.99 1.01
CA ALA A 152 -36.70 -5.09 -0.01
C ALA A 152 -36.47 -3.57 0.28
N SER A 153 -35.24 -3.24 0.71
CA SER A 153 -34.39 -2.22 0.09
C SER A 153 -32.97 -2.79 0.05
N ALA A 154 -32.20 -2.65 -1.03
CA ALA A 154 -30.88 -3.26 -1.19
C ALA A 154 -29.98 -2.96 0.04
N GLY A 155 -29.90 -3.94 0.94
CA GLY A 155 -29.13 -3.87 2.18
C GLY A 155 -27.68 -4.30 1.95
N PRO A 156 -26.87 -4.38 3.02
CA PRO A 156 -25.47 -4.75 2.91
C PRO A 156 -25.31 -6.07 2.17
N TYR A 157 -24.45 -6.08 1.15
CA TYR A 157 -24.14 -7.27 0.38
C TYR A 157 -22.80 -7.84 0.83
N GLU A 158 -22.79 -9.14 1.13
CA GLU A 158 -21.59 -9.86 1.54
C GLU A 158 -21.44 -11.22 0.85
N ARG A 159 -20.19 -11.65 0.70
CA ARG A 159 -19.81 -13.00 0.28
C ARG A 159 -18.71 -13.53 1.18
N GLU A 160 -18.79 -14.81 1.52
CA GLU A 160 -17.70 -15.56 2.12
C GLU A 160 -17.01 -16.41 1.06
N VAL A 161 -15.68 -16.35 1.01
CA VAL A 161 -14.85 -17.08 0.05
C VAL A 161 -13.70 -17.80 0.76
N LEU A 162 -13.28 -18.92 0.21
CA LEU A 162 -12.14 -19.67 0.71
C LEU A 162 -10.86 -19.16 0.04
N VAL A 163 -9.86 -18.76 0.82
CA VAL A 163 -8.57 -18.37 0.28
C VAL A 163 -7.84 -19.63 -0.22
N ARG A 164 -7.77 -19.81 -1.54
CA ARG A 164 -7.17 -21.01 -2.16
C ARG A 164 -5.69 -20.87 -2.48
N ASN A 165 -5.22 -19.64 -2.71
CA ASN A 165 -3.83 -19.40 -3.06
C ASN A 165 -2.91 -19.83 -1.89
N PRO A 166 -1.86 -20.63 -2.13
CA PRO A 166 -0.92 -21.06 -1.09
C PRO A 166 -0.16 -19.90 -0.43
N GLU A 167 0.06 -18.80 -1.16
CA GLU A 167 0.57 -17.53 -0.64
C GLU A 167 -0.48 -16.78 0.20
N GLY A 168 -1.71 -17.27 0.31
CA GLY A 168 -2.79 -16.56 0.99
C GLY A 168 -3.03 -15.18 0.39
N LEU A 169 -3.51 -14.25 1.21
CA LEU A 169 -3.73 -12.85 0.82
C LEU A 169 -2.60 -11.95 1.35
N HIS A 170 -1.34 -12.32 1.05
CA HIS A 170 -0.14 -11.54 1.40
C HIS A 170 0.58 -11.00 0.17
N ALA A 171 1.33 -9.89 0.32
CA ALA A 171 2.22 -9.34 -0.72
C ALA A 171 1.54 -9.21 -2.10
N ARG A 172 1.95 -10.03 -3.09
CA ARG A 172 1.50 -9.93 -4.49
C ARG A 172 0.01 -10.25 -4.69
N PRO A 173 -0.56 -11.39 -4.23
CA PRO A 173 -2.02 -11.58 -4.21
C PRO A 173 -2.79 -10.43 -3.55
N ALA A 174 -2.28 -9.90 -2.44
CA ALA A 174 -2.92 -8.78 -1.75
C ALA A 174 -2.85 -7.46 -2.56
N ALA A 175 -1.74 -7.21 -3.27
CA ALA A 175 -1.60 -6.06 -4.15
C ALA A 175 -2.56 -6.11 -5.34
N GLU A 176 -2.72 -7.28 -5.98
CA GLU A 176 -3.72 -7.46 -7.05
C GLU A 176 -5.15 -7.32 -6.54
N PHE A 177 -5.43 -7.82 -5.33
CA PHE A 177 -6.72 -7.60 -4.67
C PHE A 177 -7.02 -6.11 -4.46
N VAL A 178 -6.07 -5.36 -3.89
CA VAL A 178 -6.20 -3.91 -3.64
C VAL A 178 -6.32 -3.14 -4.95
N LYS A 179 -5.55 -3.52 -5.97
CA LYS A 179 -5.61 -2.91 -7.31
C LYS A 179 -7.00 -3.06 -7.92
N LEU A 180 -7.61 -4.25 -7.84
CA LEU A 180 -8.99 -4.45 -8.27
C LEU A 180 -9.97 -3.63 -7.41
N ALA A 181 -9.81 -3.63 -6.08
CA ALA A 181 -10.68 -2.88 -5.18
C ALA A 181 -10.67 -1.36 -5.48
N ASN A 182 -9.51 -0.80 -5.83
CA ASN A 182 -9.35 0.60 -6.19
C ASN A 182 -10.07 1.01 -7.48
N THR A 183 -10.45 0.05 -8.34
CA THR A 183 -11.24 0.34 -9.54
C THR A 183 -12.71 0.66 -9.25
N PHE A 184 -13.19 0.36 -8.04
CA PHE A 184 -14.57 0.59 -7.64
C PHE A 184 -14.70 1.87 -6.79
N PRO A 185 -15.72 2.72 -7.04
CA PRO A 185 -15.93 3.95 -6.28
C PRO A 185 -16.62 3.72 -4.91
N VAL A 186 -17.03 2.48 -4.63
CA VAL A 186 -17.75 2.08 -3.40
C VAL A 186 -16.80 1.63 -2.30
N LYS A 187 -17.25 1.74 -1.05
CA LYS A 187 -16.51 1.20 0.10
C LYS A 187 -16.72 -0.31 0.18
N VAL A 188 -15.62 -1.06 0.18
CA VAL A 188 -15.63 -2.52 0.38
C VAL A 188 -14.70 -2.88 1.52
N THR A 189 -15.07 -3.90 2.28
CA THR A 189 -14.27 -4.41 3.39
C THR A 189 -13.98 -5.89 3.24
N VAL A 190 -12.87 -6.35 3.81
CA VAL A 190 -12.52 -7.75 4.02
C VAL A 190 -12.34 -7.98 5.51
N ASN A 191 -13.16 -8.85 6.11
CA ASN A 191 -13.21 -9.06 7.57
C ASN A 191 -13.24 -7.74 8.38
N GLY A 192 -13.95 -6.73 7.87
CA GLY A 192 -14.07 -5.40 8.47
C GLY A 192 -12.89 -4.44 8.24
N LYS A 193 -11.82 -4.85 7.55
CA LYS A 193 -10.74 -3.96 7.11
C LYS A 193 -11.01 -3.42 5.72
N ASP A 194 -10.53 -2.21 5.41
CA ASP A 194 -10.69 -1.61 4.08
C ASP A 194 -10.03 -2.47 2.99
N ALA A 195 -10.80 -2.86 1.98
CA ALA A 195 -10.34 -3.66 0.84
C ALA A 195 -9.32 -2.91 -0.04
N LYS A 196 -9.23 -1.58 0.10
CA LYS A 196 -8.24 -0.74 -0.60
C LYS A 196 -6.95 -0.56 0.20
N SER A 197 -6.88 -1.04 1.44
CA SER A 197 -5.70 -0.96 2.29
C SER A 197 -4.89 -2.25 2.24
N LEU A 198 -3.76 -2.23 1.51
CA LEU A 198 -2.86 -3.39 1.42
C LEU A 198 -2.40 -3.88 2.79
N LEU A 199 -1.93 -2.95 3.63
CA LEU A 199 -1.47 -3.29 4.98
C LEU A 199 -2.63 -3.73 5.88
N GLY A 200 -3.82 -3.13 5.71
CA GLY A 200 -5.03 -3.58 6.37
C GLY A 200 -5.35 -5.04 6.06
N ILE A 201 -5.28 -5.43 4.79
CA ILE A 201 -5.48 -6.81 4.35
C ILE A 201 -4.39 -7.75 4.86
N MET A 202 -3.12 -7.38 4.69
CA MET A 202 -1.99 -8.20 5.16
C MET A 202 -2.03 -8.42 6.68
N SER A 203 -2.52 -7.44 7.45
CA SER A 203 -2.67 -7.57 8.90
C SER A 203 -3.69 -8.64 9.33
N LEU A 204 -4.62 -9.03 8.45
CA LEU A 204 -5.60 -10.09 8.73
C LEU A 204 -4.97 -11.48 8.78
N GLY A 205 -3.79 -11.67 8.17
CA GLY A 205 -3.10 -12.96 8.17
C GLY A 205 -3.89 -14.09 7.50
N LEU A 206 -4.69 -13.77 6.46
CA LEU A 206 -5.51 -14.74 5.73
C LEU A 206 -4.63 -15.69 4.90
N THR A 207 -4.40 -16.89 5.44
CA THR A 207 -3.63 -17.95 4.80
C THR A 207 -4.51 -18.92 4.00
N ALA A 208 -3.90 -19.78 3.19
CA ALA A 208 -4.62 -20.83 2.46
C ALA A 208 -5.54 -21.66 3.38
N GLY A 209 -6.80 -21.82 2.96
CA GLY A 209 -7.84 -22.49 3.74
C GLY A 209 -8.59 -21.59 4.73
N SER A 210 -8.20 -20.32 4.89
CA SER A 210 -8.96 -19.34 5.66
C SER A 210 -10.21 -18.88 4.92
N THR A 211 -11.27 -18.55 5.65
CA THR A 211 -12.46 -17.89 5.10
C THR A 211 -12.28 -16.38 5.16
N ALA A 212 -12.49 -15.70 4.03
CA ALA A 212 -12.54 -14.25 3.94
C ALA A 212 -13.99 -13.80 3.68
N ARG A 213 -14.48 -12.85 4.49
CA ARG A 213 -15.78 -12.20 4.31
C ARG A 213 -15.57 -10.85 3.63
N ILE A 214 -16.08 -10.72 2.42
CA ILE A 214 -16.02 -9.50 1.63
C ILE A 214 -17.40 -8.86 1.67
N ALA A 215 -17.50 -7.60 2.09
CA ALA A 215 -18.77 -6.94 2.33
C ALA A 215 -18.76 -5.47 1.91
N SER A 216 -19.92 -4.98 1.49
CA SER A 216 -20.19 -3.56 1.25
C SER A 216 -21.58 -3.20 1.74
N ASP A 217 -21.67 -2.10 2.49
CA ASP A 217 -22.94 -1.49 2.90
C ASP A 217 -23.53 -0.56 1.83
N ASP A 218 -22.78 -0.32 0.75
CA ASP A 218 -23.19 0.53 -0.36
C ASP A 218 -24.22 -0.21 -1.25
N PRO A 219 -25.35 0.41 -1.61
CA PRO A 219 -26.33 -0.18 -2.53
C PRO A 219 -25.73 -0.65 -3.87
N ASP A 220 -24.69 0.03 -4.35
CA ASP A 220 -23.97 -0.31 -5.59
C ASP A 220 -22.76 -1.25 -5.35
N GLY A 221 -22.58 -1.70 -4.10
CA GLY A 221 -21.44 -2.50 -3.65
C GLY A 221 -21.37 -3.91 -4.22
N ARG A 222 -22.48 -4.45 -4.74
CA ARG A 222 -22.56 -5.84 -5.20
C ARG A 222 -21.52 -6.20 -6.25
N ALA A 223 -21.36 -5.37 -7.27
CA ALA A 223 -20.39 -5.63 -8.35
C ALA A 223 -18.94 -5.69 -7.82
N ALA A 224 -18.61 -4.83 -6.85
CA ALA A 224 -17.28 -4.80 -6.25
C ALA A 224 -17.02 -6.04 -5.37
N VAL A 225 -18.00 -6.41 -4.53
CA VAL A 225 -17.92 -7.62 -3.69
C VAL A 225 -17.81 -8.87 -4.55
N ASP A 226 -18.61 -8.98 -5.62
CA ASP A 226 -18.57 -10.14 -6.53
C ASP A 226 -17.21 -10.27 -7.23
N ALA A 227 -16.70 -9.18 -7.81
CA ALA A 227 -15.41 -9.20 -8.51
C ALA A 227 -14.24 -9.56 -7.57
N LEU A 228 -14.24 -9.03 -6.35
CA LEU A 228 -13.20 -9.31 -5.36
C LEU A 228 -13.29 -10.74 -4.81
N ALA A 229 -14.51 -11.24 -4.58
CA ALA A 229 -14.74 -12.62 -4.18
C ALA A 229 -14.28 -13.60 -5.26
N ASP A 230 -14.61 -13.34 -6.52
CA ASP A 230 -14.21 -14.17 -7.65
C ASP A 230 -12.69 -14.18 -7.86
N LEU A 231 -12.01 -13.06 -7.62
CA LEU A 231 -10.55 -12.99 -7.66
C LEU A 231 -9.89 -13.91 -6.61
N VAL A 232 -10.45 -13.96 -5.40
CA VAL A 232 -9.98 -14.87 -4.34
C VAL A 232 -10.30 -16.33 -4.66
N ASP A 233 -11.51 -16.61 -5.15
CA ASP A 233 -11.96 -17.96 -5.51
C ASP A 233 -11.15 -18.56 -6.67
N THR A 234 -10.71 -17.72 -7.62
CA THR A 234 -9.84 -18.12 -8.74
C THR A 234 -8.36 -18.19 -8.37
N GLY A 235 -8.00 -17.91 -7.11
CA GLY A 235 -6.63 -17.99 -6.63
C GLY A 235 -5.70 -17.00 -7.33
N PHE A 236 -6.21 -15.83 -7.76
CA PHE A 236 -5.44 -14.79 -8.46
C PHE A 236 -4.90 -15.24 -9.84
N GLY A 237 -5.46 -16.30 -10.44
CA GLY A 237 -4.99 -16.87 -11.70
C GLY A 237 -3.73 -17.73 -11.57
N GLU A 238 -3.38 -18.11 -10.34
CA GLU A 238 -2.15 -18.84 -10.00
C GLU A 238 -2.42 -20.30 -9.60
N VAL A 239 -3.69 -20.69 -9.51
CA VAL A 239 -4.19 -21.99 -9.03
C VAL A 239 -5.11 -22.64 -10.06
#